data_AF-A0A3N5MDZ4-F1
#
_entry.id   AF-A0A3N5MDZ4-F1
#
_cell.length_a   1.000
_cell.length_b   1.000
_cell.length_c   1.000
_cell.angle_alpha   90.00
_cell.angle_beta   90.00
_cell.angle_gamma   90.00
#
_symmetry.space_group_name_H-M   'P 1'
#
loop_
_entity.id
_entity.type
_entity.pdbx_description
1 polymer ?
#
loop_
_entity_poly.entity_id
_entity_poly.type
_entity_poly.pdbx_seq_one_letter_code
_entity_poly.pdbx_strand_id
1 'polypeptide(L)' 'MGDDVNIAARLTSQAKPGEVIVSDKAMSLVGSLDMDGEIRDLQLKGRSEPVRVRVLKF' A
#
# COMPACT_ATOMS: atom_id res chain seq x y z
N MET A 1 -1.82 -15.97 -11.56
CA MET A 1 -1.36 -15.96 -10.16
C MET A 1 0.03 -15.38 -10.13
N GLY A 2 0.27 -14.18 -9.58
CA GLY A 2 1.62 -13.61 -9.53
C GLY A 2 1.76 -12.10 -9.33
N ASP A 3 0.75 -11.29 -9.60
CA ASP A 3 0.92 -9.82 -9.50
C ASP A 3 0.73 -9.32 -8.05
N ASP A 4 -0.30 -9.78 -7.34
CA ASP A 4 -0.64 -9.27 -6.00
C ASP A 4 0.41 -9.63 -4.92
N VAL A 5 1.03 -10.82 -4.97
CA VAL A 5 2.10 -11.22 -4.03
C VAL A 5 3.37 -10.38 -4.27
N ASN A 6 3.68 -10.06 -5.52
CA ASN A 6 4.81 -9.20 -5.87
C ASN A 6 4.60 -7.76 -5.40
N ILE A 7 3.36 -7.28 -5.34
CA ILE A 7 3.03 -5.93 -4.85
C ILE A 7 3.24 -5.87 -3.34
N ALA A 8 2.76 -6.83 -2.57
CA ALA A 8 2.91 -6.82 -1.11
C ALA A 8 4.38 -6.73 -0.68
N ALA A 9 5.25 -7.58 -1.24
CA ALA A 9 6.68 -7.55 -0.93
C ALA A 9 7.35 -6.21 -1.30
N ARG A 10 6.97 -5.62 -2.44
CA ARG A 10 7.48 -4.31 -2.87
C ARG A 10 6.97 -3.19 -1.98
N LEU A 11 5.71 -3.22 -1.56
CA LEU A 11 5.15 -2.26 -0.61
C LEU A 11 5.86 -2.33 0.74
N THR A 12 6.12 -3.53 1.27
CA THR A 12 6.89 -3.72 2.50
C THR A 12 8.28 -3.11 2.39
N SER A 13 8.95 -3.25 1.23
CA SER A 13 10.27 -2.63 1.01
C SER A 13 10.26 -1.08 1.00
N GLN A 14 9.08 -0.47 0.84
CA GLN A 14 8.89 0.98 0.87
C GLN A 14 8.35 1.49 2.22
N ALA A 15 8.00 0.58 3.14
CA ALA A 15 7.54 0.93 4.47
C ALA A 15 8.73 1.34 5.35
N LYS A 16 8.56 2.42 6.11
CA LYS A 16 9.52 2.78 7.16
C LYS A 16 9.22 1.95 8.43
N PRO A 17 10.20 1.82 9.35
CA PRO A 17 9.93 1.26 10.66
C PRO A 17 8.76 1.99 11.34
N GLY A 18 7.81 1.23 11.91
CA GLY A 18 6.60 1.77 12.54
C GLY A 18 5.47 2.12 11.57
N GLU A 19 5.59 1.78 10.28
CA GLU A 19 4.53 1.99 9.29
C GLU A 19 3.86 0.68 8.87
N VAL A 20 2.53 0.71 8.75
CA VAL A 20 1.75 -0.29 8.00
C VAL A 20 1.26 0.37 6.72
N ILE A 21 1.55 -0.25 5.58
CA ILE A 21 1.12 0.22 4.27
C ILE A 21 0.01 -0.69 3.74
N VAL A 22 -1.10 -0.09 3.35
CA VAL A 22 -2.25 -0.79 2.76
C VAL A 22 -2.52 -0.23 1.37
N SER A 23 -2.67 -1.09 0.36
CA SER A 23 -2.99 -0.64 -0.99
C SER A 23 -4.45 -0.22 -1.11
N ASP A 24 -4.75 0.70 -2.02
CA ASP A 24 -6.12 1.17 -2.25
C ASP A 24 -7.07 0.04 -2.69
N LYS A 25 -6.54 -0.95 -3.43
CA LYS A 25 -7.25 -2.19 -3.79
C LYS A 25 -7.65 -2.98 -2.54
N ALA A 26 -6.76 -3.11 -1.56
CA ALA A 26 -7.08 -3.78 -0.30
C ALA A 26 -8.06 -2.95 0.55
N MET A 27 -7.93 -1.62 0.57
CA MET A 27 -8.87 -0.73 1.23
C MET A 27 -10.28 -0.82 0.63
N SER A 28 -10.40 -0.91 -0.70
CA SER A 28 -11.70 -1.02 -1.39
C SER A 28 -12.47 -2.29 -1.04
N LEU A 29 -11.80 -3.34 -0.57
CA LEU A 29 -12.45 -4.57 -0.11
C LEU A 29 -13.00 -4.42 1.32
N VAL A 30 -12.51 -3.44 2.07
CA VAL A 30 -12.92 -3.17 3.44
C VAL A 30 -13.79 -1.91 3.42
N GLY A 31 -15.11 -2.10 3.28
CA GLY A 31 -16.05 -1.04 2.90
C GLY A 31 -15.84 0.33 3.56
N SER A 32 -15.58 0.38 4.86
CA SER A 32 -15.21 1.62 5.56
C SER A 32 -14.26 1.30 6.71
N LEU A 33 -12.97 1.20 6.41
CA LEU A 33 -11.93 1.24 7.43
C LEU A 33 -11.53 2.71 7.59
N ASP A 34 -12.20 3.40 8.53
CA ASP A 34 -11.92 4.79 8.86
C ASP A 34 -10.64 4.84 9.69
N MET A 35 -9.50 4.67 9.01
CA MET A 35 -8.19 4.82 9.61
C MET A 35 -7.60 6.15 9.16
N ASP A 36 -7.38 7.03 10.15
CA ASP A 36 -6.55 8.20 9.96
C ASP A 36 -5.15 7.73 9.57
N GLY A 37 -4.81 7.99 8.31
CA GLY A 37 -3.60 7.50 7.68
C GLY A 37 -3.22 8.36 6.49
N GLU A 38 -1.93 8.62 6.36
CA GLU A 38 -1.36 9.40 5.27
C GLU A 38 -1.59 8.67 3.94
N ILE A 39 -2.12 9.37 2.93
CA ILE A 39 -2.24 8.82 1.58
C ILE A 39 -0.96 9.15 0.82
N ARG A 40 -0.34 8.13 0.23
CA ARG A 40 0.91 8.25 -0.53
C ARG A 40 0.81 7.48 -1.84
N ASP A 41 1.33 8.06 -2.91
CA ASP A 41 1.48 7.37 -4.18
C ASP A 41 2.91 6.82 -4.28
N LEU A 42 3.05 5.49 -4.43
CA LEU A 42 4.34 4.79 -4.43
C LEU A 42 4.67 4.24 -5.83
N GLN A 43 5.77 4.71 -6.41
CA GLN A 43 6.28 4.12 -7.65
C GLN A 43 6.98 2.80 -7.32
N LEU A 44 6.38 1.68 -7.73
CA LEU A 44 6.98 0.36 -7.55
C LEU A 44 7.79 -0.02 -8.79
N LYS A 45 8.98 -0.60 -8.57
CA LYS A 45 9.83 -1.12 -9.65
C LYS A 45 9.01 -2.06 -10.54
N GLY A 46 9.04 -1.86 -11.86
CA GLY A 46 8.31 -2.69 -12.81
C GLY A 46 6.83 -2.34 -12.98
N ARG A 47 6.36 -1.22 -12.43
CA ARG A 47 5.07 -0.61 -12.79
C ARG A 47 5.29 0.78 -13.39
N SER A 48 4.52 1.06 -14.43
CA SER A 48 4.46 2.39 -15.04
C SER A 48 3.58 3.33 -14.21
N GLU A 49 2.49 2.82 -13.65
CA GLU A 49 1.57 3.59 -12.82
C GLU A 49 1.93 3.49 -11.33
N PRO A 50 1.92 4.60 -10.59
CA PRO A 50 2.14 4.59 -9.15
C PRO A 50 0.99 3.86 -8.43
N VAL A 51 1.32 3.21 -7.32
CA VAL A 51 0.35 2.52 -6.49
C VAL A 51 -0.05 3.43 -5.34
N ARG A 52 -1.32 3.80 -5.30
CA ARG A 52 -1.90 4.53 -4.18
C ARG A 52 -1.99 3.63 -2.95
N VAL A 53 -1.47 4.13 -1.84
CA VAL A 53 -1.47 3.44 -0.56
C VAL A 53 -1.89 4.37 0.58
N ARG A 54 -2.39 3.76 1.65
CA ARG A 54 -2.60 4.39 2.94
C ARG A 54 -1.53 3.92 3.91
N VAL A 55 -0.90 4.86 4.60
CA VAL A 55 0.16 4.64 5.57
C VAL A 55 -0.38 4.91 6.96
N LEU A 56 -0.30 3.91 7.80
CA LEU A 56 -0.69 3.95 9.21
C LEU A 56 0.59 3.98 10.04
N LYS A 57 0.65 4.90 11.00
CA LYS A 57 1.78 5.05 11.92
C LYS A 57 1.33 4.63 13.31
N PHE A 58 2.18 3.91 14.03
CA PHE A 58 1.95 3.48 15.41
C PHE A 58 3.21 3.69 16.25
#